data_AF-A0A0V1BW33-F1
#
_entry.id   AF-A0A0V1BW33-F1
#
_cell.length_a   1.000
_cell.length_b   1.000
_cell.length_c   1.000
_cell.angle_alpha   90.00
_cell.angle_beta   90.00
_cell.angle_gamma   90.00
#
_symmetry.space_group_name_H-M   'P 1'
#
loop_
_entity.id
_entity.type
_entity.pdbx_description
1 polymer ?
#
loop_
_entity_poly.entity_id
_entity_poly.type
_entity_poly.pdbx_seq_one_letter_code
_entity_poly.pdbx_strand_id
1 'polypeptide(L)'
;MNMGGIDLNNMLAALYRIEHKSRKWTRRIFFWIISTAMTNAWQLEVAKDQTSHWPEITQTRRRCRLCSKLATCLCKKCSIYLCLSSNRNCFTEFHK
;
A
#
# COMPACT_ATOMS: atom_id res chain seq x y z
N MET A 1 -3.62 -5.50 -23.91
CA MET A 1 -3.72 -6.85 -23.33
C MET A 1 -2.78 -6.91 -22.12
N ASN A 2 -3.30 -6.67 -20.90
CA ASN A 2 -2.50 -6.70 -19.67
C ASN A 2 -2.44 -8.14 -19.13
N MET A 3 -1.32 -8.83 -19.35
CA MET A 3 -1.11 -10.21 -18.86
C MET A 3 -0.50 -10.29 -17.44
N GLY A 4 0.01 -9.18 -16.89
CA GLY A 4 0.77 -9.20 -15.62
C GLY A 4 -0.03 -9.43 -14.33
N GLY A 5 -1.37 -9.43 -14.38
CA GLY A 5 -2.19 -9.68 -13.18
C GLY A 5 -2.17 -11.14 -12.72
N ILE A 6 -2.05 -12.07 -13.68
CA ILE A 6 -2.06 -13.52 -13.41
C ILE A 6 -0.72 -13.95 -12.80
N ASP A 7 0.39 -13.38 -13.27
CA ASP A 7 1.74 -13.70 -12.78
C ASP A 7 1.97 -13.26 -11.34
N LEU A 8 1.47 -12.07 -10.96
CA LEU A 8 1.58 -11.56 -9.59
C LEU A 8 0.71 -12.38 -8.62
N ASN A 9 -0.49 -12.77 -9.02
CA ASN A 9 -1.36 -13.62 -8.21
C ASN A 9 -0.75 -15.02 -8.02
N ASN A 10 -0.13 -15.58 -9.06
CA ASN A 10 0.59 -16.85 -8.97
C ASN A 10 1.81 -16.77 -8.03
N MET A 11 2.55 -15.66 -8.04
CA MET A 11 3.66 -15.41 -7.11
C MET A 11 3.17 -15.29 -5.65
N LEU A 12 2.09 -14.55 -5.40
CA LEU A 12 1.52 -14.39 -4.05
C LEU A 12 0.92 -15.70 -3.52
N ALA A 13 0.25 -16.47 -4.39
CA ALA A 13 -0.27 -17.79 -4.05
C ALA A 13 0.85 -18.80 -3.70
N ALA A 14 2.04 -18.65 -4.28
CA ALA A 14 3.22 -19.45 -3.93
C ALA A 14 3.81 -19.06 -2.55
N LEU A 15 3.77 -17.78 -2.18
CA LEU A 15 4.26 -17.30 -0.87
C LEU A 15 3.32 -17.69 0.29
N TYR A 16 2.00 -17.62 0.08
CA TYR A 16 0.98 -17.98 1.08
C TYR A 16 0.35 -19.35 0.81
N ARG A 17 1.15 -20.33 0.38
CA ARG A 17 0.63 -21.64 -0.08
C ARG A 17 -0.02 -22.42 1.08
N ILE A 18 -1.34 -22.33 1.18
CA ILE A 18 -2.13 -23.15 2.12
C ILE A 18 -2.26 -24.56 1.52
N GLU A 19 -1.45 -25.50 1.98
CA GLU A 19 -1.52 -26.88 1.51
C GLU A 19 -2.67 -27.64 2.19
N HIS A 20 -3.86 -27.59 1.57
CA HIS A 20 -4.99 -28.42 1.98
C HIS A 20 -5.01 -29.76 1.22
N LYS A 21 -4.49 -30.82 1.84
CA LYS A 21 -4.54 -32.19 1.30
C LYS A 21 -5.95 -32.77 1.43
N SER A 22 -6.82 -32.49 0.45
CA SER A 22 -8.16 -33.09 0.37
C SER A 22 -8.29 -34.07 -0.79
N ARG A 23 -8.93 -35.22 -0.56
CA ARG A 23 -9.21 -36.25 -1.58
C ARG A 23 -10.45 -35.94 -2.43
N LYS A 24 -11.30 -34.98 -2.02
CA LYS A 24 -12.52 -34.60 -2.73
C LYS A 24 -12.27 -33.33 -3.54
N TRP A 25 -12.50 -33.38 -4.85
CA TRP A 25 -12.22 -32.29 -5.80
C TRP A 25 -12.95 -30.98 -5.44
N THR A 26 -14.17 -31.07 -4.91
CA THR A 26 -14.97 -29.91 -4.47
C THR A 26 -14.28 -29.07 -3.39
N ARG A 27 -13.56 -29.70 -2.46
CA ARG A 27 -12.83 -28.99 -1.40
C ARG A 27 -11.62 -28.23 -1.96
N ARG A 28 -10.97 -28.74 -3.01
CA ARG A 28 -9.86 -28.02 -3.68
C ARG A 28 -10.35 -26.72 -4.30
N ILE A 29 -11.49 -26.76 -4.98
CA ILE A 29 -12.09 -25.57 -5.62
C ILE A 29 -12.52 -24.56 -4.56
N PHE A 30 -13.17 -25.02 -3.48
CA PHE A 30 -13.61 -24.15 -2.39
C PHE A 30 -12.46 -23.34 -1.79
N PHE A 31 -11.34 -23.99 -1.44
CA PHE A 31 -10.17 -23.30 -0.90
C PHE A 31 -9.47 -22.41 -1.94
N TRP A 32 -9.49 -22.78 -3.23
CA TRP A 32 -8.96 -21.96 -4.31
C TRP A 32 -9.75 -20.65 -4.50
N ILE A 33 -11.08 -20.72 -4.46
CA ILE A 33 -11.94 -19.53 -4.55
C ILE A 33 -11.70 -18.61 -3.34
N ILE A 34 -11.61 -19.16 -2.13
CA ILE A 34 -11.32 -18.38 -0.92
C ILE A 34 -9.97 -17.68 -1.03
N SER A 35 -8.92 -18.40 -1.40
CA SER A 35 -7.58 -17.83 -1.55
C SER A 35 -7.56 -16.72 -2.60
N THR A 36 -8.22 -16.92 -3.73
CA THR A 36 -8.32 -15.91 -4.80
C THR A 36 -9.12 -14.69 -4.36
N ALA A 37 -10.23 -14.89 -3.63
CA ALA A 37 -11.04 -13.80 -3.09
C ALA A 37 -10.27 -12.97 -2.05
N MET A 38 -9.49 -13.62 -1.17
CA MET A 38 -8.66 -12.94 -0.18
C MET A 38 -7.56 -12.10 -0.83
N THR A 39 -6.86 -12.64 -1.85
CA THR A 39 -5.84 -11.87 -2.58
C THR A 39 -6.44 -10.68 -3.31
N ASN A 40 -7.58 -10.88 -3.98
CA ASN A 40 -8.29 -9.80 -4.67
C ASN A 40 -8.80 -8.73 -3.68
N ALA A 41 -9.32 -9.13 -2.52
CA ALA A 41 -9.76 -8.21 -1.48
C ALA A 41 -8.58 -7.39 -0.93
N TRP A 42 -7.44 -8.04 -0.63
CA TRP A 42 -6.22 -7.35 -0.21
C TRP A 42 -5.74 -6.35 -1.27
N GLN A 43 -5.73 -6.74 -2.55
CA GLN A 43 -5.33 -5.84 -3.64
C GLN A 43 -6.26 -4.63 -3.77
N LEU A 44 -7.56 -4.82 -3.57
CA LEU A 44 -8.53 -3.72 -3.54
C LEU A 44 -8.33 -2.81 -2.34
N GLU A 45 -8.02 -3.35 -1.15
CA GLU A 45 -7.68 -2.53 0.02
C GLU A 45 -6.38 -1.76 -0.18
N VAL A 46 -5.32 -2.39 -0.70
CA VAL A 46 -4.05 -1.71 -1.04
C VAL A 46 -4.24 -0.68 -2.17
N ALA A 47 -5.16 -0.92 -3.10
CA ALA A 47 -5.52 0.07 -4.13
C ALA A 47 -6.35 1.23 -3.55
N LYS A 48 -7.18 1.00 -2.52
CA LYS A 48 -7.83 2.08 -1.76
C LYS A 48 -6.83 2.86 -0.91
N ASP A 49 -5.77 2.21 -0.44
CA ASP A 49 -4.59 2.86 0.16
C ASP A 49 -3.81 3.74 -0.82
N GLN A 50 -4.32 3.99 -2.03
CA GLN A 50 -3.97 5.17 -2.82
C GLN A 50 -4.17 6.49 -2.05
N THR A 51 -4.66 6.51 -0.81
CA THR A 51 -4.65 7.65 0.13
C THR A 51 -3.50 7.65 1.15
N SER A 52 -2.66 6.61 1.21
CA SER A 52 -1.55 6.53 2.16
C SER A 52 -0.39 7.43 1.75
N HIS A 53 -0.48 8.70 2.11
CA HIS A 53 0.65 9.62 2.11
C HIS A 53 1.61 9.21 3.23
N TRP A 54 2.73 8.59 2.87
CA TRP A 54 3.76 8.18 3.82
C TRP A 54 4.79 9.30 4.04
N PRO A 55 4.99 9.75 5.30
CA PRO A 55 6.05 10.70 5.62
C PRO A 55 7.42 9.99 5.61
N GLU A 56 8.35 10.49 4.80
CA GLU A 56 9.73 10.04 4.75
C GLU A 56 10.66 11.12 5.30
N ILE A 57 11.45 10.79 6.33
CA ILE A 57 12.40 11.72 6.93
C ILE A 57 13.66 11.74 6.08
N THR A 58 13.92 12.87 5.43
CA THR A 58 15.10 13.04 4.57
C THR A 58 16.18 13.85 5.29
N GLN A 59 17.46 13.62 5.00
CA GLN A 59 18.55 14.39 5.63
C GLN A 59 18.57 15.87 5.18
N THR A 60 18.07 16.13 3.98
CA THR A 60 17.96 17.49 3.42
C THR A 60 16.72 18.21 3.92
N ARG A 61 16.87 19.46 4.37
CA ARG A 61 15.72 20.30 4.73
C ARG A 61 15.34 21.20 3.56
N ARG A 62 14.08 21.16 3.14
CA ARG A 62 13.52 22.09 2.16
C ARG A 62 12.37 22.90 2.75
N ARG A 63 11.98 23.99 2.09
CA ARG A 63 10.84 24.78 2.54
C ARG A 63 9.54 23.98 2.39
N CYS A 64 8.73 24.01 3.42
CA CYS A 64 7.39 23.45 3.44
C CYS A 64 6.50 24.19 2.44
N ARG A 65 5.71 23.45 1.66
CA ARG A 65 4.78 24.04 0.69
C ARG A 65 3.71 24.94 1.32
N LEU A 66 3.30 24.64 2.56
CA LEU A 66 2.19 25.32 3.23
C LEU A 66 2.63 26.57 4.02
N CYS A 67 3.72 26.47 4.78
CA CYS A 67 4.16 27.54 5.69
C CYS A 67 5.53 28.15 5.35
N SER A 68 6.18 27.71 4.26
CA SER A 68 7.51 28.15 3.82
C SER A 68 8.67 27.94 4.81
N LYS A 69 8.42 27.32 5.97
CA LYS A 69 9.45 26.98 6.98
C LYS A 69 10.21 25.72 6.56
N LEU A 70 11.43 25.56 7.06
CA LEU A 70 12.23 24.36 6.80
C LEU A 70 11.52 23.11 7.35
N ALA A 71 11.39 22.10 6.50
CA ALA A 71 10.81 20.80 6.77
C ALA A 71 11.77 19.70 6.32
N THR A 72 11.83 18.64 7.12
CA THR A 72 12.67 17.46 6.92
C THR A 72 11.86 16.29 6.33
N CYS A 73 10.53 16.35 6.50
CA CYS A 73 9.59 15.32 6.08
C CYS A 73 9.13 15.56 4.63
N LEU A 74 9.31 14.54 3.80
CA LEU A 74 8.86 14.45 2.41
C LEU A 74 7.67 13.51 2.34
N CYS A 75 6.58 13.90 1.67
CA CYS A 75 5.57 12.94 1.26
C CYS A 75 6.08 12.20 0.02
N LYS A 76 6.37 10.90 0.11
CA LYS A 76 6.92 10.12 -1.00
C LYS A 76 5.98 10.06 -2.22
N LYS A 77 4.67 10.07 -1.97
CA LYS A 77 3.63 10.04 -3.01
C LYS A 77 3.51 11.39 -3.75
N CYS A 78 3.66 12.51 -3.04
CA CYS A 78 3.46 13.84 -3.62
C CYS A 78 4.76 14.58 -3.95
N SER A 79 5.92 14.04 -3.55
CA SER A 79 7.24 14.65 -3.72
C SER A 79 7.32 16.09 -3.17
N ILE A 80 6.58 16.37 -2.10
CA ILE A 80 6.53 17.69 -1.43
C ILE A 80 7.03 17.59 0.01
N TYR A 81 7.68 18.66 0.45
CA TYR A 81 8.13 18.80 1.83
C TYR A 81 7.04 19.46 2.68
N LEU A 82 6.72 18.85 3.81
CA LEU A 82 5.68 19.29 4.74
C LEU A 82 6.20 19.22 6.18
N CYS A 83 5.78 20.16 7.02
CA CYS A 83 6.13 20.09 8.44
C CYS A 83 5.37 18.95 9.12
N LEU A 84 6.12 18.11 9.84
CA LEU A 84 5.62 17.07 10.74
C LEU A 84 6.30 17.30 12.11
N SER A 85 5.59 17.95 13.02
CA SER A 85 6.09 18.34 14.34
C SER A 85 4.90 18.59 15.26
N SER A 86 5.07 18.31 16.56
CA SER A 86 4.00 18.47 17.57
C SER A 86 3.27 19.83 17.49
N ASN A 87 4.02 20.91 17.23
CA ASN A 87 3.44 22.27 17.15
C ASN A 87 2.94 22.67 15.75
N ARG A 88 3.32 21.95 14.68
CA ARG A 88 3.01 22.32 13.28
C ARG A 88 2.93 21.07 12.39
N ASN A 89 1.73 20.52 12.22
CA ASN A 89 1.45 19.38 11.35
C ASN A 89 0.85 19.83 10.00
N CYS A 90 1.68 20.43 9.14
CA CYS A 90 1.27 20.76 7.77
C CYS A 90 1.04 19.51 6.91
N PHE A 91 1.56 18.35 7.35
CA PHE A 91 1.35 17.07 6.67
C PHE A 91 -0.12 16.66 6.67
N THR A 92 -0.78 16.70 7.82
CA THR A 92 -2.20 16.34 7.96
C THR A 92 -3.11 17.37 7.31
N GLU A 93 -2.75 18.65 7.37
CA GLU A 93 -3.54 19.74 6.75
C GLU A 93 -3.53 19.68 5.22
N PHE A 94 -2.45 19.21 4.61
CA PHE A 94 -2.36 19.09 3.14
C PHE A 94 -2.99 17.79 2.60
N HIS A 95 -3.07 16.74 3.43
CA HIS A 95 -3.52 15.39 3.04
C HIS A 95 -4.90 15.01 3.61
N LYS A 96 -5.68 15.98 4.09
CA LYS A 96 -7.11 15.81 4.38
C LYS A 96 -7.92 15.52 3.13
#